data_AF-A0A381WU82-F1
#
_entry.id   AF-A0A381WU82-F1
#
_cell.length_a   1.000
_cell.length_b   1.000
_cell.length_c   1.000
_cell.angle_alpha   90.00
_cell.angle_beta   90.00
_cell.angle_gamma   90.00
#
_symmetry.space_group_name_H-M   'P 1'
#
loop_
_entity.id
_entity.type
_entity.pdbx_description
1 polymer ?
#
loop_
_entity_poly.entity_id
_entity_poly.type
_entity_poly.pdbx_seq_one_letter_code
_entity_poly.pdbx_strand_id
1 'polypeptide(L)'
;MASKFEILPYNDVLNNEIAHFFKSGTVRRSKANDKLDRIHHLLPKKGNYGTNLEYDLWYDFKGESRIRGYIYTDVMTKFVYMRPASSKYSKEILKESLSGEITEEGEKIFEDIRLNNSDKYKLKSTDTEHSYVIFLPGTNILRDIVDWNKVKKALKNGAKLKPHPLTSPFCMSELRAKYGKESLLDRKASGQDILNKSKVIGCCSNSEMGLIGIAQGKRIELFDNRHPQQLTYKAFYSALYENGYPVINDLKRILSANYSGLISYLSKNPRNKIDNFFDYFKKVEHVQPGKPKSLDTRG
;
A
#
# COMPACT_ATOMS: atom_id res chain seq x y z
N MET A 1 -13.45 -30.26 -25.71
CA MET A 1 -12.99 -30.12 -24.31
C MET A 1 -11.51 -29.77 -24.35
N ALA A 2 -11.18 -28.48 -24.34
CA ALA A 2 -9.79 -28.01 -24.24
C ALA A 2 -9.43 -27.80 -22.78
N SER A 3 -8.22 -28.23 -22.42
CA SER A 3 -7.66 -28.35 -21.08
C SER A 3 -7.63 -27.04 -20.28
N LYS A 4 -8.19 -27.07 -19.07
CA LYS A 4 -8.24 -25.99 -18.05
C LYS A 4 -6.87 -25.53 -17.47
N PHE A 5 -5.75 -25.78 -18.14
CA PHE A 5 -4.42 -25.64 -17.52
C PHE A 5 -3.51 -24.51 -18.03
N GLU A 6 -3.93 -23.68 -18.99
CA GLU A 6 -3.11 -22.57 -19.49
C GLU A 6 -3.85 -21.22 -19.57
N ILE A 7 -4.41 -20.77 -18.44
CA ILE A 7 -4.80 -19.36 -18.29
C ILE A 7 -4.05 -18.83 -17.07
N LEU A 8 -2.83 -18.30 -17.31
CA LEU A 8 -2.30 -17.25 -16.45
C LEU A 8 -3.39 -16.18 -16.32
N PRO A 9 -3.71 -15.66 -15.12
CA PRO A 9 -4.75 -14.65 -14.99
C PRO A 9 -4.35 -13.40 -15.78
N TYR A 10 -4.82 -13.31 -17.02
CA TYR A 10 -4.59 -12.21 -17.95
C TYR A 10 -5.16 -10.89 -17.43
N ASN A 11 -6.10 -10.96 -16.48
CA ASN A 11 -6.65 -9.88 -15.70
C ASN A 11 -6.49 -10.21 -14.21
N ASP A 12 -5.38 -9.80 -13.62
CA ASP A 12 -5.27 -9.76 -12.16
C ASP A 12 -6.21 -8.67 -11.62
N VAL A 13 -6.98 -9.03 -10.60
CA VAL A 13 -7.97 -8.16 -9.96
C VAL A 13 -7.99 -8.43 -8.47
N LEU A 14 -8.53 -7.49 -7.70
CA LEU A 14 -8.63 -7.63 -6.26
C LEU A 14 -9.34 -8.93 -5.87
N ASN A 15 -8.77 -9.64 -4.88
CA ASN A 15 -9.26 -10.92 -4.35
C ASN A 15 -9.30 -12.10 -5.35
N ASN A 16 -8.56 -12.04 -6.45
CA ASN A 16 -8.32 -13.22 -7.31
C ASN A 16 -7.37 -14.22 -6.63
N GLU A 17 -7.91 -15.31 -6.07
CA GLU A 17 -7.13 -16.33 -5.35
C GLU A 17 -6.07 -17.02 -6.23
N ILE A 18 -6.38 -17.24 -7.52
CA ILE A 18 -5.48 -17.90 -8.47
C ILE A 18 -4.29 -16.99 -8.77
N ALA A 19 -4.56 -15.72 -9.12
CA ALA A 19 -3.51 -14.73 -9.36
C ALA A 19 -2.62 -14.53 -8.14
N HIS A 20 -3.24 -14.51 -6.95
CA HIS A 20 -2.51 -14.42 -5.70
C HIS A 20 -1.59 -15.63 -5.47
N PHE A 21 -2.05 -16.86 -5.70
CA PHE A 21 -1.21 -18.06 -5.57
C PHE A 21 0.06 -17.97 -6.44
N PHE A 22 -0.07 -17.49 -7.69
CA PHE A 22 1.10 -17.28 -8.56
C PHE A 22 2.06 -16.19 -8.04
N LYS A 23 1.54 -15.14 -7.39
CA LYS A 23 2.36 -14.04 -6.85
C LYS A 23 3.02 -14.36 -5.50
N SER A 24 2.32 -15.03 -4.59
CA SER A 24 2.73 -15.20 -3.19
C SER A 24 3.07 -16.65 -2.80
N GLY A 25 2.88 -17.60 -3.72
CA GLY A 25 3.04 -19.02 -3.48
C GLY A 25 2.11 -19.52 -2.37
N THR A 26 2.67 -20.20 -1.37
CA THR A 26 1.90 -20.84 -0.29
C THR A 26 1.41 -19.89 0.80
N VAL A 27 1.86 -18.63 0.80
CA VAL A 27 1.37 -17.62 1.76
C VAL A 27 -0.01 -17.16 1.30
N ARG A 28 -1.05 -17.44 2.10
CA ARG A 28 -2.44 -17.09 1.79
C ARG A 28 -2.84 -15.74 2.38
N ARG A 29 -3.78 -15.03 1.72
CA ARG A 29 -4.38 -13.80 2.26
C ARG A 29 -5.31 -14.09 3.44
N SER A 30 -5.47 -13.10 4.31
CA SER A 30 -6.51 -13.09 5.35
C SER A 30 -7.90 -12.87 4.73
N LYS A 31 -8.95 -13.44 5.35
CA LYS A 31 -10.36 -13.20 4.97
C LYS A 31 -10.83 -11.76 5.23
N ALA A 32 -10.04 -10.97 5.97
CA ALA A 32 -10.33 -9.55 6.18
C ALA A 32 -10.43 -8.76 4.87
N ASN A 33 -9.76 -9.23 3.80
CA ASN A 33 -9.76 -8.59 2.49
C ASN A 33 -11.08 -8.69 1.72
N ASP A 34 -11.92 -9.68 2.02
CA ASP A 34 -13.23 -9.91 1.39
C ASP A 34 -14.16 -8.69 1.61
N LYS A 35 -13.89 -7.93 2.68
CA LYS A 35 -14.34 -6.56 2.98
C LYS A 35 -14.45 -5.64 1.74
N LEU A 36 -13.48 -5.78 0.85
CA LEU A 36 -13.20 -4.83 -0.23
C LEU A 36 -13.89 -5.19 -1.55
N ASP A 37 -14.44 -6.40 -1.67
CA ASP A 37 -15.15 -6.83 -2.88
C ASP A 37 -16.29 -5.89 -3.21
N ARG A 38 -17.04 -5.44 -2.20
CA ARG A 38 -18.14 -4.48 -2.41
C ARG A 38 -17.70 -3.16 -3.03
N ILE A 39 -16.44 -2.73 -2.85
CA ILE A 39 -15.92 -1.51 -3.46
C ILE A 39 -15.38 -1.84 -4.85
N HIS A 40 -14.66 -2.97 -4.99
CA HIS A 40 -14.15 -3.44 -6.27
C HIS A 40 -15.26 -3.55 -7.32
N HIS A 41 -16.43 -4.08 -6.96
CA HIS A 41 -17.59 -4.18 -7.87
C HIS A 41 -18.20 -2.83 -8.28
N LEU A 42 -17.85 -1.73 -7.59
CA LEU A 42 -18.27 -0.37 -7.94
C LEU A 42 -17.28 0.34 -8.87
N LEU A 43 -16.07 -0.21 -9.07
CA LEU A 43 -15.06 0.40 -9.93
C LEU A 43 -15.53 0.35 -11.39
N PRO A 44 -15.32 1.42 -12.16
CA PRO A 44 -15.61 1.40 -13.59
C PRO A 44 -14.63 0.48 -14.33
N LYS A 45 -15.04 -0.03 -15.50
CA LYS A 45 -14.16 -0.86 -16.34
C LYS A 45 -12.95 -0.09 -16.92
N LYS A 46 -13.06 1.24 -17.01
CA LYS A 46 -12.06 2.16 -17.56
C LYS A 46 -12.02 3.43 -16.71
N GLY A 47 -10.88 4.12 -16.73
CA GLY A 47 -10.76 5.46 -16.19
C GLY A 47 -11.31 6.52 -17.16
N ASN A 48 -11.07 7.78 -16.81
CA ASN A 48 -11.47 8.93 -17.63
C ASN A 48 -11.00 8.79 -19.08
N TYR A 49 -11.86 9.21 -20.02
CA TYR A 49 -11.58 9.22 -21.46
C TYR A 49 -11.09 7.88 -22.03
N GLY A 50 -11.55 6.76 -21.45
CA GLY A 50 -11.23 5.41 -21.92
C GLY A 50 -9.84 4.91 -21.52
N THR A 51 -9.13 5.62 -20.65
CA THR A 51 -7.84 5.17 -20.09
C THR A 51 -7.97 3.88 -19.29
N ASN A 52 -6.87 3.15 -19.13
CA ASN A 52 -6.89 1.89 -18.38
C ASN A 52 -7.09 2.14 -16.88
N LEU A 53 -7.74 1.19 -16.19
CA LEU A 53 -7.78 1.06 -14.74
C LEU A 53 -7.24 -0.32 -14.37
N GLU A 54 -6.05 -0.37 -13.78
CA GLU A 54 -5.30 -1.63 -13.62
C GLU A 54 -4.97 -1.94 -12.16
N TYR A 55 -5.02 -3.22 -11.80
CA TYR A 55 -4.80 -3.65 -10.43
C TYR A 55 -3.32 -3.96 -10.17
N ASP A 56 -2.80 -3.47 -9.04
CA ASP A 56 -1.50 -3.84 -8.47
C ASP A 56 -0.32 -3.72 -9.46
N LEU A 57 -0.33 -2.65 -10.27
CA LEU A 57 0.75 -2.29 -11.19
C LEU A 57 1.45 -1.00 -10.75
N TRP A 58 2.77 -0.92 -10.99
CA TRP A 58 3.58 0.26 -10.73
C TRP A 58 4.19 0.77 -12.04
N TYR A 59 3.68 1.88 -12.54
CA TYR A 59 4.31 2.63 -13.62
C TYR A 59 4.08 4.12 -13.43
N ASP A 60 5.02 4.92 -13.92
CA ASP A 60 4.99 6.37 -13.90
C ASP A 60 5.77 6.89 -15.12
N PHE A 61 5.20 7.86 -15.81
CA PHE A 61 5.84 8.49 -16.96
C PHE A 61 6.50 9.78 -16.49
N LYS A 62 7.77 9.66 -16.09
CA LYS A 62 8.52 10.75 -15.47
C LYS A 62 8.54 12.01 -16.36
N GLY A 63 8.14 13.14 -15.79
CA GLY A 63 8.13 14.43 -16.48
C GLY A 63 6.90 14.66 -17.37
N GLU A 64 5.94 13.74 -17.39
CA GLU A 64 4.72 13.89 -18.18
C GLU A 64 3.61 14.59 -17.38
N SER A 65 2.97 15.58 -18.01
CA SER A 65 1.81 16.30 -17.48
C SER A 65 0.48 15.61 -17.78
N ARG A 66 0.48 14.47 -18.48
CA ARG A 66 -0.72 13.78 -18.94
C ARG A 66 -0.97 12.51 -18.16
N ILE A 67 -2.23 12.10 -18.05
CA ILE A 67 -2.62 10.84 -17.42
C ILE A 67 -2.81 9.76 -18.51
N ARG A 68 -2.03 8.69 -18.43
CA ARG A 68 -2.14 7.54 -19.37
C ARG A 68 -3.03 6.41 -18.86
N GLY A 69 -3.28 6.39 -17.56
CA GLY A 69 -3.97 5.30 -16.90
C GLY A 69 -4.12 5.57 -15.42
N TYR A 70 -4.91 4.72 -14.81
CA TYR A 70 -5.19 4.68 -13.39
C TYR A 70 -4.84 3.30 -12.87
N ILE A 71 -4.47 3.25 -11.61
CA ILE A 71 -4.12 2.02 -10.94
C ILE A 71 -4.78 1.98 -9.58
N TYR A 72 -5.12 0.77 -9.15
CA TYR A 72 -5.71 0.55 -7.85
C TYR A 72 -5.11 -0.67 -7.14
N THR A 73 -5.15 -0.66 -5.82
CA THR A 73 -4.70 -1.76 -4.95
C THR A 73 -5.53 -1.77 -3.68
N ASP A 74 -5.51 -2.89 -2.96
CA ASP A 74 -5.93 -2.88 -1.56
C ASP A 74 -4.85 -2.29 -0.63
N VAL A 75 -5.30 -1.73 0.48
CA VAL A 75 -4.44 -1.13 1.52
C VAL A 75 -5.00 -1.45 2.90
N MET A 76 -4.15 -1.93 3.82
CA MET A 76 -4.46 -2.26 5.23
C MET A 76 -5.63 -3.22 5.42
N THR A 77 -6.03 -3.97 4.39
CA THR A 77 -7.29 -4.76 4.35
C THR A 77 -8.58 -3.92 4.49
N LYS A 78 -8.47 -2.59 4.42
CA LYS A 78 -9.53 -1.63 4.76
C LYS A 78 -9.92 -0.71 3.61
N PHE A 79 -9.06 -0.53 2.61
CA PHE A 79 -9.29 0.41 1.51
C PHE A 79 -9.07 -0.25 0.17
N VAL A 80 -9.83 0.20 -0.82
CA VAL A 80 -9.37 0.25 -2.21
C VAL A 80 -8.72 1.63 -2.39
N TYR A 81 -7.44 1.65 -2.73
CA TYR A 81 -6.70 2.85 -3.06
C TYR A 81 -6.58 2.98 -4.56
N MET A 82 -7.14 4.04 -5.11
CA MET A 82 -7.06 4.44 -6.51
C MET A 82 -6.11 5.62 -6.66
N ARG A 83 -5.32 5.62 -7.73
CA ARG A 83 -4.45 6.74 -8.08
C ARG A 83 -4.24 6.82 -9.59
N PRO A 84 -3.96 8.01 -10.14
CA PRO A 84 -3.42 8.09 -11.49
C PRO A 84 -2.07 7.38 -11.53
N ALA A 85 -1.73 6.79 -12.67
CA ALA A 85 -0.39 6.28 -12.94
C ALA A 85 0.60 7.42 -13.23
N SER A 86 0.63 8.38 -12.31
CA SER A 86 1.46 9.57 -12.30
C SER A 86 1.79 9.92 -10.86
N SER A 87 3.07 9.99 -10.54
CA SER A 87 3.52 10.35 -9.18
C SER A 87 3.22 11.80 -8.82
N LYS A 88 3.30 12.71 -9.80
CA LYS A 88 2.94 14.11 -9.67
C LYS A 88 1.50 14.22 -9.16
N TYR A 89 0.57 13.67 -9.93
CA TYR A 89 -0.86 13.78 -9.61
C TYR A 89 -1.26 12.97 -8.39
N SER A 90 -0.61 11.83 -8.13
CA SER A 90 -0.81 11.08 -6.88
C SER A 90 -0.40 11.89 -5.65
N LYS A 91 0.67 12.70 -5.74
CA LYS A 91 1.11 13.57 -4.64
C LYS A 91 0.20 14.80 -4.53
N GLU A 92 -0.15 15.44 -5.64
CA GLU A 92 -0.97 16.65 -5.72
C GLU A 92 -2.33 16.46 -5.03
N ILE A 93 -3.07 15.41 -5.39
CA ILE A 93 -4.39 15.15 -4.81
C ILE A 93 -4.35 14.90 -3.29
N LEU A 94 -3.29 14.23 -2.81
CA LEU A 94 -3.11 13.98 -1.38
C LEU A 94 -2.68 15.24 -0.63
N LYS A 95 -1.89 16.13 -1.25
CA LYS A 95 -1.57 17.43 -0.68
C LYS A 95 -2.79 18.33 -0.57
N GLU A 96 -3.60 18.40 -1.62
CA GLU A 96 -4.83 19.20 -1.59
C GLU A 96 -5.82 18.68 -0.55
N SER A 97 -5.81 17.36 -0.30
CA SER A 97 -6.59 16.79 0.79
C SER A 97 -6.19 17.34 2.17
N LEU A 98 -4.96 17.85 2.35
CA LEU A 98 -4.47 18.42 3.61
C LEU A 98 -5.07 19.79 3.95
N SER A 99 -5.65 20.51 3.00
CA SER A 99 -6.37 21.77 3.27
C SER A 99 -7.83 21.53 3.66
N GLY A 100 -8.31 20.29 3.57
CA GLY A 100 -9.68 19.92 3.93
C GLY A 100 -9.93 19.87 5.44
N GLU A 101 -11.21 19.80 5.79
CA GLU A 101 -11.65 19.58 7.17
C GLU A 101 -11.63 18.10 7.55
N ILE A 102 -11.48 17.84 8.85
CA ILE A 102 -11.62 16.50 9.40
C ILE A 102 -13.12 16.23 9.62
N THR A 103 -13.66 15.30 8.85
CA THR A 103 -15.06 14.86 8.92
C THR A 103 -15.26 13.74 9.93
N GLU A 104 -16.50 13.56 10.42
CA GLU A 104 -16.89 12.45 11.30
C GLU A 104 -16.58 11.08 10.68
N GLU A 105 -16.81 10.91 9.37
CA GLU A 105 -16.48 9.68 8.65
C GLU A 105 -14.96 9.44 8.63
N GLY A 106 -14.15 10.47 8.40
CA GLY A 106 -12.70 10.37 8.44
C GLY A 106 -12.16 10.00 9.82
N GLU A 107 -12.73 10.57 10.89
CA GLU A 107 -12.40 10.19 12.27
C GLU A 107 -12.75 8.73 12.55
N LYS A 108 -13.95 8.29 12.16
CA LYS A 108 -14.36 6.90 12.33
C LYS A 108 -13.44 5.93 11.59
N ILE A 109 -13.04 6.27 10.37
CA ILE A 109 -12.09 5.47 9.59
C ILE A 109 -10.72 5.46 10.26
N PHE A 110 -10.24 6.61 10.75
CA PHE A 110 -8.98 6.72 11.46
C PHE A 110 -8.96 5.83 12.72
N GLU A 111 -10.02 5.86 13.52
CA GLU A 111 -10.15 5.00 14.71
C GLU A 111 -10.19 3.51 14.35
N ASP A 112 -10.80 3.13 13.22
CA ASP A 112 -10.77 1.75 12.73
C ASP A 112 -9.36 1.31 12.30
N ILE A 113 -8.55 2.21 11.72
CA ILE A 113 -7.12 1.96 11.49
C ILE A 113 -6.36 1.93 12.81
N ARG A 114 -6.73 2.70 13.83
CA ARG A 114 -6.00 2.72 15.09
C ARG A 114 -6.19 1.41 15.86
N LEU A 115 -7.43 0.94 15.94
CA LEU A 115 -7.87 -0.11 16.86
C LEU A 115 -8.04 -1.49 16.20
N ASN A 116 -8.49 -1.56 14.94
CA ASN A 116 -9.02 -2.80 14.36
C ASN A 116 -8.18 -3.32 13.19
N ASN A 117 -6.86 -3.42 13.33
CA ASN A 117 -6.00 -3.90 12.24
C ASN A 117 -5.84 -5.42 12.24
N SER A 118 -5.51 -5.94 11.07
CA SER A 118 -5.14 -7.35 10.91
C SER A 118 -4.04 -7.49 9.86
N ASP A 119 -3.26 -8.56 9.94
CA ASP A 119 -2.29 -8.85 8.91
C ASP A 119 -2.99 -9.17 7.58
N LYS A 120 -2.44 -8.64 6.48
CA LYS A 120 -2.86 -8.94 5.11
C LYS A 120 -2.72 -10.43 4.77
N TYR A 121 -1.71 -11.08 5.34
CA TYR A 121 -1.41 -12.51 5.17
C TYR A 121 -1.77 -13.31 6.42
N LYS A 122 -2.05 -14.61 6.26
CA LYS A 122 -2.22 -15.51 7.41
C LYS A 122 -0.88 -15.76 8.07
N LEU A 123 -0.61 -15.04 9.16
CA LEU A 123 0.61 -15.13 9.97
C LEU A 123 0.31 -15.75 11.34
N LYS A 124 1.35 -16.23 12.01
CA LYS A 124 1.25 -16.78 13.37
C LYS A 124 1.18 -15.63 14.36
N SER A 125 0.21 -15.66 15.27
CA SER A 125 0.20 -14.72 16.39
C SER A 125 1.47 -14.86 17.22
N THR A 126 1.90 -13.79 17.88
CA THR A 126 3.15 -13.77 18.63
C THR A 126 3.13 -12.86 19.85
N ASP A 127 3.83 -13.31 20.90
CA ASP A 127 4.15 -12.51 22.09
C ASP A 127 5.49 -11.79 22.02
N THR A 128 6.12 -11.78 20.84
CA THR A 128 7.36 -11.04 20.62
C THR A 128 7.15 -9.55 20.90
N GLU A 129 7.92 -9.03 21.86
CA GLU A 129 7.93 -7.62 22.23
C GLU A 129 9.31 -7.02 22.00
N HIS A 130 9.36 -5.97 21.17
CA HIS A 130 10.54 -5.16 20.97
C HIS A 130 10.14 -3.70 20.80
N SER A 131 10.80 -2.80 21.52
CA SER A 131 10.45 -1.38 21.50
C SER A 131 10.73 -0.71 20.15
N TYR A 132 11.72 -1.18 19.39
CA TYR A 132 12.12 -0.63 18.11
C TYR A 132 12.23 -1.72 17.04
N VAL A 133 11.32 -1.68 16.07
CA VAL A 133 11.25 -2.68 14.99
C VAL A 133 11.26 -1.99 13.64
N ILE A 134 12.09 -2.50 12.72
CA ILE A 134 12.16 -2.06 11.34
C ILE A 134 11.46 -3.10 10.46
N PHE A 135 10.31 -2.73 9.90
CA PHE A 135 9.58 -3.55 8.94
C PHE A 135 10.20 -3.39 7.56
N LEU A 136 10.82 -4.48 7.08
CA LEU A 136 11.46 -4.51 5.78
C LEU A 136 10.43 -4.75 4.66
N PRO A 137 10.61 -4.13 3.49
CA PRO A 137 9.77 -4.40 2.32
C PRO A 137 10.01 -5.81 1.74
N GLY A 138 9.17 -6.19 0.77
CA GLY A 138 9.32 -7.44 0.03
C GLY A 138 10.62 -7.52 -0.78
N THR A 139 11.03 -8.74 -1.10
CA THR A 139 12.29 -9.05 -1.82
C THR A 139 12.46 -8.23 -3.10
N ASN A 140 11.37 -7.95 -3.81
CA ASN A 140 11.36 -7.28 -5.11
C ASN A 140 11.87 -5.84 -5.10
N ILE A 141 11.81 -5.14 -3.97
CA ILE A 141 12.26 -3.75 -3.83
C ILE A 141 13.27 -3.56 -2.70
N LEU A 142 13.54 -4.61 -1.92
CA LEU A 142 14.32 -4.54 -0.68
C LEU A 142 15.71 -3.92 -0.88
N ARG A 143 16.42 -4.30 -1.93
CA ARG A 143 17.76 -3.78 -2.20
C ARG A 143 17.74 -2.36 -2.73
N ASP A 144 16.65 -1.98 -3.40
CA ASP A 144 16.61 -0.76 -4.20
C ASP A 144 16.05 0.44 -3.44
N ILE A 145 15.30 0.22 -2.35
CA ILE A 145 14.70 1.32 -1.56
C ILE A 145 15.27 1.46 -0.16
N VAL A 146 15.90 0.44 0.41
CA VAL A 146 16.36 0.49 1.80
C VAL A 146 17.72 1.16 1.91
N ASP A 147 17.82 2.14 2.81
CA ASP A 147 19.09 2.69 3.29
C ASP A 147 19.71 1.75 4.33
N TRP A 148 20.57 0.86 3.84
CA TRP A 148 21.26 -0.12 4.69
C TRP A 148 22.23 0.50 5.70
N ASN A 149 22.69 1.74 5.48
CA ASN A 149 23.55 2.41 6.44
C ASN A 149 22.74 2.88 7.65
N LYS A 150 21.53 3.41 7.43
CA LYS A 150 20.57 3.68 8.52
C LYS A 150 20.21 2.39 9.26
N VAL A 151 19.91 1.31 8.54
CA VAL A 151 19.59 0.01 9.16
C VAL A 151 20.70 -0.46 10.10
N LYS A 152 21.95 -0.43 9.64
CA LYS A 152 23.11 -0.81 10.47
C LYS A 152 23.23 0.03 11.74
N LYS A 153 22.99 1.35 11.65
CA LYS A 153 23.02 2.25 12.81
C LYS A 153 21.88 1.93 13.79
N ALA A 154 20.68 1.72 13.29
CA ALA A 154 19.52 1.39 14.13
C ALA A 154 19.67 0.04 14.84
N LEU A 155 20.21 -0.98 14.15
CA LEU A 155 20.53 -2.28 14.77
C LEU A 155 21.50 -2.15 15.94
N LYS A 156 22.54 -1.30 15.81
CA LYS A 156 23.46 -1.01 16.93
C LYS A 156 22.76 -0.34 18.12
N ASN A 157 21.67 0.37 17.86
CA ASN A 157 20.83 1.02 18.88
C ASN A 157 19.68 0.10 19.37
N GLY A 158 19.77 -1.21 19.15
CA GLY A 158 18.82 -2.18 19.67
C GLY A 158 17.59 -2.45 18.81
N ALA A 159 17.53 -1.92 17.57
CA ALA A 159 16.45 -2.25 16.66
C ALA A 159 16.46 -3.74 16.26
N LYS A 160 15.28 -4.28 15.94
CA LYS A 160 15.12 -5.59 15.29
C LYS A 160 14.55 -5.45 13.89
N LEU A 161 14.95 -6.33 12.99
CA LEU A 161 14.41 -6.41 11.64
C LEU A 161 13.23 -7.37 11.60
N LYS A 162 12.09 -6.91 11.07
CA LYS A 162 10.95 -7.77 10.71
C LYS A 162 10.89 -7.91 9.18
N PRO A 163 11.33 -9.05 8.62
CA PRO A 163 11.22 -9.30 7.19
C PRO A 163 9.75 -9.40 6.75
N HIS A 164 9.48 -8.96 5.52
CA HIS A 164 8.17 -9.14 4.88
C HIS A 164 7.84 -10.65 4.78
N PRO A 165 6.56 -11.08 4.92
CA PRO A 165 6.18 -12.48 4.81
C PRO A 165 6.64 -13.16 3.51
N LEU A 166 6.64 -12.40 2.40
CA LEU A 166 7.10 -12.84 1.07
C LEU A 166 8.62 -12.69 0.85
N THR A 167 9.40 -12.42 1.89
CA THR A 167 10.87 -12.40 1.77
C THR A 167 11.36 -13.79 1.35
N SER A 168 12.17 -13.86 0.30
CA SER A 168 12.64 -15.13 -0.25
C SER A 168 13.59 -15.85 0.73
N PRO A 169 13.68 -17.19 0.70
CA PRO A 169 14.63 -17.93 1.54
C PRO A 169 16.08 -17.48 1.33
N PHE A 170 16.48 -17.21 0.08
CA PHE A 170 17.81 -16.70 -0.24
C PHE A 170 18.07 -15.35 0.45
N CYS A 171 17.14 -14.42 0.34
CA CYS A 171 17.26 -13.11 0.99
C CYS A 171 17.26 -13.22 2.52
N MET A 172 16.47 -14.15 3.08
CA MET A 172 16.52 -14.46 4.52
C MET A 172 17.90 -14.97 4.96
N SER A 173 18.53 -15.85 4.19
CA SER A 173 19.89 -16.34 4.48
C SER A 173 20.92 -15.21 4.41
N GLU A 174 20.84 -14.34 3.40
CA GLU A 174 21.70 -13.17 3.27
C GLU A 174 21.56 -12.22 4.48
N LEU A 175 20.34 -11.90 4.88
CA LEU A 175 20.08 -11.04 6.05
C LEU A 175 20.65 -11.66 7.34
N ARG A 176 20.50 -12.98 7.52
CA ARG A 176 21.06 -13.70 8.68
C ARG A 176 22.58 -13.67 8.69
N ALA A 177 23.22 -13.90 7.55
CA ALA A 177 24.68 -13.85 7.43
C ALA A 177 25.21 -12.44 7.72
N LYS A 178 24.49 -11.40 7.28
CA LYS A 178 24.93 -10.02 7.37
C LYS A 178 24.69 -9.37 8.73
N TYR A 179 23.58 -9.69 9.40
CA TYR A 179 23.14 -9.00 10.62
C TYR A 179 22.99 -9.92 11.85
N GLY A 180 23.20 -11.22 11.67
CA GLY A 180 23.00 -12.23 12.71
C GLY A 180 21.54 -12.64 12.86
N LYS A 181 21.31 -13.89 13.28
CA LYS A 181 19.98 -14.46 13.50
C LYS A 181 19.20 -13.68 14.56
N GLU A 182 19.86 -13.25 15.63
CA GLU A 182 19.23 -12.53 16.74
C GLU A 182 18.69 -11.15 16.35
N SER A 183 19.19 -10.54 15.27
CA SER A 183 18.71 -9.25 14.78
C SER A 183 17.41 -9.38 13.96
N LEU A 184 16.97 -10.60 13.66
CA LEU A 184 15.85 -10.89 12.77
C LEU A 184 14.69 -11.55 13.52
N LEU A 185 13.51 -10.96 13.41
CA LEU A 185 12.26 -11.57 13.84
C LEU A 185 11.77 -12.57 12.80
N ASP A 186 10.91 -13.51 13.22
CA ASP A 186 10.35 -14.50 12.30
C ASP A 186 9.48 -13.80 11.23
N ARG A 187 9.74 -14.07 9.95
CA ARG A 187 8.92 -13.56 8.84
C ARG A 187 7.47 -14.06 8.91
N LYS A 188 7.23 -15.22 9.52
CA LYS A 188 5.89 -15.82 9.70
C LYS A 188 5.16 -15.33 10.95
N ALA A 189 5.83 -14.61 11.85
CA ALA A 189 5.16 -13.96 12.97
C ALA A 189 4.33 -12.76 12.49
N SER A 190 3.20 -12.54 13.15
CA SER A 190 2.28 -11.42 12.90
C SER A 190 3.04 -10.10 12.92
N GLY A 191 2.90 -9.32 11.85
CA GLY A 191 3.44 -7.97 11.82
C GLY A 191 2.64 -7.04 12.72
N GLN A 192 1.32 -7.22 12.76
CA GLN A 192 0.41 -6.42 13.57
C GLN A 192 0.64 -6.58 15.07
N ASP A 193 0.81 -7.82 15.56
CA ASP A 193 1.08 -8.08 16.99
C ASP A 193 2.36 -7.37 17.44
N ILE A 194 3.42 -7.48 16.62
CA ILE A 194 4.71 -6.84 16.87
C ILE A 194 4.58 -5.32 16.83
N LEU A 195 3.87 -4.77 15.83
CA LEU A 195 3.65 -3.33 15.69
C LEU A 195 2.91 -2.76 16.90
N ASN A 196 1.87 -3.44 17.37
CA ASN A 196 1.09 -3.02 18.55
C ASN A 196 1.98 -2.89 19.79
N LYS A 197 2.92 -3.81 19.98
CA LYS A 197 3.87 -3.87 21.11
C LYS A 197 5.12 -2.99 20.93
N SER A 198 5.33 -2.41 19.75
CA SER A 198 6.49 -1.56 19.45
C SER A 198 6.22 -0.08 19.76
N LYS A 199 7.25 0.68 20.14
CA LYS A 199 7.18 2.14 20.39
C LYS A 199 7.68 2.95 19.19
N VAL A 200 8.72 2.46 18.53
CA VAL A 200 9.34 3.07 17.35
C VAL A 200 9.22 2.11 16.17
N ILE A 201 8.70 2.60 15.06
CA ILE A 201 8.46 1.84 13.83
C ILE A 201 9.41 2.37 12.76
N GLY A 202 10.37 1.55 12.36
CA GLY A 202 11.16 1.78 11.15
C GLY A 202 10.45 1.20 9.93
N CYS A 203 10.36 1.95 8.84
CA CYS A 203 9.85 1.44 7.56
C CYS A 203 10.39 2.25 6.38
N CYS A 204 10.15 1.79 5.15
CA CYS A 204 10.30 2.64 3.97
C CYS A 204 8.97 3.31 3.63
N SER A 205 9.00 4.37 2.81
CA SER A 205 7.84 5.12 2.31
C SER A 205 6.89 4.32 1.40
N ASN A 206 7.06 3.00 1.34
CA ASN A 206 6.15 2.06 0.67
C ASN A 206 5.61 0.99 1.63
N SER A 207 5.39 1.36 2.89
CA SER A 207 4.89 0.43 3.91
C SER A 207 3.51 0.84 4.41
N GLU A 208 2.55 -0.08 4.39
CA GLU A 208 1.27 0.09 5.08
C GLU A 208 1.46 0.13 6.60
N MET A 209 2.46 -0.61 7.13
CA MET A 209 2.74 -0.69 8.57
C MET A 209 3.11 0.67 9.15
N GLY A 210 3.82 1.52 8.40
CA GLY A 210 4.15 2.87 8.89
C GLY A 210 2.92 3.76 8.97
N LEU A 211 1.97 3.66 8.03
CA LEU A 211 0.70 4.40 8.08
C LEU A 211 -0.18 3.94 9.26
N ILE A 212 -0.22 2.64 9.54
CA ILE A 212 -0.88 2.11 10.75
C ILE A 212 -0.19 2.65 12.01
N GLY A 213 1.14 2.65 12.05
CA GLY A 213 1.91 3.20 13.17
C GLY A 213 1.62 4.69 13.42
N ILE A 214 1.45 5.49 12.36
CA ILE A 214 1.02 6.90 12.46
C ILE A 214 -0.35 6.99 13.14
N ALA A 215 -1.32 6.19 12.70
CA ALA A 215 -2.66 6.20 13.29
C ALA A 215 -2.65 5.78 14.78
N GLN A 216 -1.70 4.92 15.16
CA GLN A 216 -1.48 4.52 16.55
C GLN A 216 -0.63 5.49 17.37
N GLY A 217 -0.25 6.64 16.81
CA GLY A 217 0.56 7.65 17.51
C GLY A 217 1.98 7.22 17.80
N LYS A 218 2.51 6.23 17.07
CA LYS A 218 3.87 5.70 17.25
C LYS A 218 4.88 6.58 16.51
N ARG A 219 6.10 6.64 17.03
CA ARG A 219 7.23 7.31 16.35
C ARG A 219 7.61 6.52 15.10
N ILE A 220 7.63 7.19 13.96
CA ILE A 220 8.01 6.59 12.67
C ILE A 220 9.40 7.07 12.25
N GLU A 221 10.21 6.15 11.74
CA GLU A 221 11.51 6.47 11.13
C GLU A 221 11.58 5.90 9.72
N LEU A 222 11.90 6.76 8.75
CA LEU A 222 11.97 6.38 7.34
C LEU A 222 13.39 5.92 6.94
N PHE A 223 13.43 4.70 6.43
CA PHE A 223 14.63 3.99 5.98
C PHE A 223 14.78 3.99 4.46
N ASP A 224 14.11 4.90 3.76
CA ASP A 224 14.32 5.10 2.33
C ASP A 224 15.75 5.56 2.05
N ASN A 225 16.35 4.99 1.01
CA ASN A 225 17.55 5.52 0.40
C ASN A 225 17.21 6.76 -0.47
N ARG A 226 18.23 7.39 -1.02
CA ARG A 226 18.07 8.64 -1.79
C ARG A 226 17.52 8.42 -3.21
N HIS A 227 17.28 7.19 -3.64
CA HIS A 227 16.87 6.93 -5.02
C HIS A 227 15.40 7.33 -5.22
N PRO A 228 15.11 8.16 -6.25
CA PRO A 228 13.74 8.53 -6.59
C PRO A 228 13.04 7.35 -7.26
N GLN A 229 12.53 6.43 -6.45
CA GLN A 229 11.61 5.41 -6.93
C GLN A 229 10.16 5.82 -6.70
N GLN A 230 9.32 5.44 -7.65
CA GLN A 230 7.88 5.61 -7.57
C GLN A 230 7.28 4.35 -6.97
N LEU A 231 6.69 4.53 -5.79
CA LEU A 231 6.17 3.45 -4.99
C LEU A 231 4.73 3.80 -4.61
N THR A 232 3.89 2.78 -4.45
CA THR A 232 2.45 2.93 -4.19
C THR A 232 2.15 3.93 -3.08
N TYR A 233 2.81 3.79 -1.93
CA TYR A 233 2.47 4.60 -0.76
C TYR A 233 3.34 5.85 -0.60
N LYS A 234 4.33 6.06 -1.47
CA LYS A 234 5.29 7.17 -1.32
C LYS A 234 4.62 8.53 -1.41
N ALA A 235 3.53 8.64 -2.17
CA ALA A 235 2.72 9.85 -2.24
C ALA A 235 2.13 10.23 -0.89
N PHE A 236 1.65 9.25 -0.09
CA PHE A 236 1.17 9.49 1.27
C PHE A 236 2.26 10.04 2.17
N TYR A 237 3.40 9.34 2.26
CA TYR A 237 4.52 9.80 3.09
C TYR A 237 5.02 11.18 2.64
N SER A 238 5.04 11.45 1.33
CA SER A 238 5.45 12.75 0.82
C SER A 238 4.49 13.88 1.18
N ALA A 239 3.18 13.62 1.19
CA ALA A 239 2.17 14.60 1.58
C ALA A 239 2.16 14.79 3.11
N LEU A 240 2.08 13.69 3.86
CA LEU A 240 2.03 13.70 5.33
C LEU A 240 3.21 14.45 5.95
N TYR A 241 4.44 14.20 5.47
CA TYR A 241 5.64 14.79 6.07
C TYR A 241 5.96 16.20 5.56
N GLU A 242 5.13 16.78 4.69
CA GLU A 242 5.40 18.11 4.12
C GLU A 242 5.39 19.22 5.16
N ASN A 243 4.47 19.13 6.13
CA ASN A 243 4.32 20.12 7.21
C ASN A 243 5.09 19.72 8.49
N GLY A 244 5.97 18.72 8.41
CA GLY A 244 6.67 18.15 9.56
C GLY A 244 5.86 17.10 10.32
N TYR A 245 6.37 16.64 11.46
CA TYR A 245 5.78 15.59 12.29
C TYR A 245 5.35 16.18 13.65
N PRO A 246 4.22 15.76 14.27
CA PRO A 246 3.34 14.63 13.95
C PRO A 246 2.29 14.90 12.86
N VAL A 247 1.93 13.84 12.14
CA VAL A 247 1.10 13.91 10.91
C VAL A 247 -0.31 13.30 11.11
N ILE A 248 -0.78 13.22 12.35
CA ILE A 248 -2.06 12.54 12.69
C ILE A 248 -3.25 13.26 12.06
N ASN A 249 -3.33 14.59 12.24
CA ASN A 249 -4.42 15.38 11.65
C ASN A 249 -4.35 15.39 10.13
N ASP A 250 -3.15 15.37 9.56
CA ASP A 250 -2.96 15.28 8.10
C ASP A 250 -3.45 13.94 7.54
N LEU A 251 -3.20 12.84 8.24
CA LEU A 251 -3.78 11.54 7.89
C LEU A 251 -5.31 11.56 7.99
N LYS A 252 -5.87 12.14 9.05
CA LYS A 252 -7.33 12.29 9.20
C LYS A 252 -7.94 13.09 8.05
N ARG A 253 -7.33 14.22 7.66
CA ARG A 253 -7.78 15.03 6.52
C ARG A 253 -7.76 14.27 5.20
N ILE A 254 -6.70 13.50 4.94
CA ILE A 254 -6.64 12.60 3.76
C ILE A 254 -7.78 11.56 3.77
N LEU A 255 -8.10 10.99 4.94
CA LEU A 255 -9.19 10.02 5.10
C LEU A 255 -10.58 10.67 4.98
N SER A 256 -10.69 11.96 5.34
CA SER A 256 -11.90 12.77 5.21
C SER A 256 -12.18 13.24 3.79
N ALA A 257 -11.13 13.40 2.97
CA ALA A 257 -11.28 13.89 1.60
C ALA A 257 -12.06 12.89 0.71
N ASN A 258 -13.11 13.39 0.06
CA ASN A 258 -14.00 12.57 -0.77
C ASN A 258 -13.44 12.27 -2.17
N TYR A 259 -12.28 12.82 -2.51
CA TYR A 259 -11.61 12.67 -3.80
C TYR A 259 -10.21 12.04 -3.71
N SER A 260 -9.69 11.76 -2.51
CA SER A 260 -8.28 11.33 -2.30
C SER A 260 -7.89 10.01 -2.97
N GLY A 261 -8.88 9.25 -3.47
CA GLY A 261 -8.69 7.92 -4.02
C GLY A 261 -8.61 6.82 -2.95
N LEU A 262 -8.70 7.15 -1.66
CA LEU A 262 -8.85 6.16 -0.58
C LEU A 262 -10.33 5.88 -0.30
N ILE A 263 -10.82 4.73 -0.75
CA ILE A 263 -12.19 4.31 -0.50
C ILE A 263 -12.20 3.21 0.56
N SER A 264 -12.65 3.56 1.78
CA SER A 264 -12.80 2.60 2.88
C SER A 264 -14.02 1.72 2.71
N TYR A 265 -13.96 0.47 3.18
CA TYR A 265 -15.17 -0.35 3.34
C TYR A 265 -16.16 0.35 4.27
N LEU A 266 -15.72 1.14 5.25
CA LEU A 266 -16.61 1.85 6.16
C LEU A 266 -17.32 3.07 5.54
N SER A 267 -16.97 3.44 4.30
CA SER A 267 -17.58 4.59 3.62
C SER A 267 -19.09 4.42 3.48
N LYS A 268 -19.86 5.47 3.82
CA LYS A 268 -21.33 5.49 3.64
C LYS A 268 -21.71 5.58 2.16
N ASN A 269 -20.91 6.25 1.35
CA ASN A 269 -21.15 6.45 -0.07
C ASN A 269 -19.88 6.20 -0.91
N PRO A 270 -19.43 4.93 -1.04
CA PRO A 270 -18.21 4.59 -1.76
C PRO A 270 -18.29 4.94 -3.24
N ARG A 271 -19.49 4.86 -3.86
CA ARG A 271 -19.68 5.22 -5.27
C ARG A 271 -19.39 6.70 -5.52
N ASN A 272 -19.94 7.60 -4.69
CA ASN A 272 -19.66 9.03 -4.78
C ASN A 272 -18.18 9.36 -4.62
N LYS A 273 -17.44 8.66 -3.75
CA LYS A 273 -15.98 8.87 -3.62
C LYS A 273 -15.20 8.43 -4.87
N ILE A 274 -15.62 7.33 -5.51
CA ILE A 274 -15.05 6.88 -6.80
C ILE A 274 -15.31 7.92 -7.88
N ASP A 275 -16.55 8.40 -7.99
CA ASP A 275 -16.94 9.38 -9.00
C ASP A 275 -16.19 10.71 -8.78
N ASN A 276 -16.10 11.21 -7.53
CA ASN A 276 -15.33 12.41 -7.17
C ASN A 276 -13.83 12.29 -7.49
N PHE A 277 -13.23 11.11 -7.27
CA PHE A 277 -11.83 10.86 -7.63
C PHE A 277 -11.61 11.03 -9.15
N PHE A 278 -12.51 10.49 -9.97
CA PHE A 278 -12.41 10.67 -11.42
C PHE A 278 -12.72 12.10 -11.84
N ASP A 279 -13.72 12.73 -11.23
CA ASP A 279 -14.11 14.10 -11.50
C ASP A 279 -12.97 15.09 -11.24
N TYR A 280 -12.22 14.87 -10.15
CA TYR A 280 -11.02 15.63 -9.82
C TYR A 280 -10.03 15.70 -10.99
N PHE A 281 -9.86 14.59 -11.71
CA PHE A 281 -8.92 14.51 -12.83
C PHE A 281 -9.51 14.85 -14.19
N LYS A 282 -10.80 15.17 -14.33
CA LYS A 282 -11.43 15.45 -15.65
C LYS A 282 -10.75 16.59 -16.42
N LYS A 283 -10.17 17.57 -15.72
CA LYS A 283 -9.51 18.73 -16.36
C LYS A 283 -8.05 18.48 -16.74
N VAL A 284 -7.48 17.36 -16.33
CA VAL A 284 -6.11 16.96 -16.72
C VAL A 284 -6.18 16.31 -18.10
N GLU A 285 -5.18 16.57 -18.95
CA GLU A 285 -5.11 15.93 -20.26
C GLU A 285 -4.83 14.42 -20.14
N HIS A 286 -5.57 13.59 -20.87
CA HIS A 286 -5.39 12.14 -20.91
C HIS A 286 -4.84 11.68 -22.25
N VAL A 287 -4.00 10.64 -22.20
CA VAL A 287 -3.55 9.95 -23.42
C VAL A 287 -4.36 8.67 -23.58
N GLN A 288 -5.03 8.54 -24.72
CA GLN A 288 -5.74 7.29 -25.01
C GLN A 288 -4.76 6.11 -25.12
N PRO A 289 -5.16 4.90 -24.69
CA PRO A 289 -4.34 3.72 -24.87
C PRO A 289 -4.07 3.47 -26.36
N GLY A 290 -2.79 3.35 -26.75
CA GLY A 290 -2.38 3.21 -28.17
C GLY A 290 -2.92 1.97 -28.89
N LYS A 291 -3.40 0.97 -28.14
CA LYS A 291 -4.30 -0.08 -28.61
C LYS A 291 -5.26 -0.45 -27.46
N PRO A 292 -6.58 -0.53 -27.67
CA PRO A 292 -7.42 -1.24 -26.73
C PRO A 292 -6.91 -2.69 -26.68
N LYS A 293 -6.63 -3.24 -25.49
CA LYS A 293 -6.65 -4.70 -25.35
C LYS A 293 -8.10 -5.13 -25.61
N SER A 294 -8.45 -5.46 -26.85
CA SER A 294 -9.66 -6.21 -27.15
C SER A 294 -9.45 -7.62 -26.59
N LEU A 295 -9.90 -7.85 -25.36
CA LEU A 295 -10.06 -9.20 -24.87
C LEU A 295 -11.45 -9.65 -25.30
N ASP A 296 -11.49 -10.46 -26.35
CA ASP A 296 -12.68 -11.22 -26.69
C ASP A 296 -12.92 -12.22 -25.55
N THR A 297 -13.93 -11.94 -24.72
CA THR A 297 -14.34 -12.82 -23.62
C THR A 297 -15.48 -13.75 -24.03
N ARG A 298 -15.67 -14.04 -25.33
CA ARG A 298 -16.54 -15.13 -25.76
C ARG A 298 -15.75 -16.44 -25.79
N GLY A 299 -15.81 -17.14 -24.67
CA GLY A 299 -15.48 -18.55 -24.51
C GLY A 299 -16.32 -19.11 -23.38
#